data_AF-A0A1V5K1A8-F1
#
_entry.id   AF-A0A1V5K1A8-F1
#
_cell.length_a   1.000
_cell.length_b   1.000
_cell.length_c   1.000
_cell.angle_alpha   90.00
_cell.angle_beta   90.00
_cell.angle_gamma   90.00
#
_symmetry.space_group_name_H-M   'P 1'
#
loop_
_entity.id
_entity.type
_entity.pdbx_description
1 polymer ?
#
loop_
_entity_poly.entity_id
_entity_poly.type
_entity_poly.pdbx_seq_one_letter_code
_entity_poly.pdbx_strand_id
1 'polypeptide(L)'
;MVGEPYWRREPESEYLEALGMKREDFGTHQQNAEAGREFGLEPLYTLVSSQDDWDRYEGLQWYAAEAWAGDHRDDPDVESVLKRVREDKTSYLRWGRETLGWAIYIFKKGGYGPVSAK
;
A
#
# COMPACT_ATOMS: atom_id res chain seq x y z
N MET A 1 13.97 -0.77 -9.20
CA MET A 1 13.29 -0.23 -8.00
C MET A 1 11.81 -0.43 -8.24
N VAL A 2 11.09 -0.93 -7.25
CA VAL A 2 9.65 -1.20 -7.34
C VAL A 2 9.00 -0.77 -6.03
N GLY A 3 7.83 -0.16 -6.09
CA GLY A 3 7.03 0.18 -4.91
C GLY A 3 5.82 -0.73 -4.83
N GLU A 4 5.71 -1.52 -3.76
CA GLU A 4 4.68 -2.55 -3.63
C GLU A 4 3.99 -2.48 -2.26
N PRO A 5 2.66 -2.71 -2.22
CA PRO A 5 1.97 -3.00 -0.98
C PRO A 5 2.38 -4.36 -0.41
N TYR A 6 2.19 -4.53 0.89
CA TYR A 6 2.35 -5.81 1.57
C TYR A 6 1.46 -5.88 2.81
N TRP A 7 1.09 -7.09 3.22
CA TRP A 7 0.39 -7.29 4.48
C TRP A 7 1.37 -7.22 5.66
N ARG A 8 1.12 -6.28 6.58
CA ARG A 8 1.89 -6.15 7.83
C ARG A 8 1.50 -7.20 8.86
N ARG A 9 0.24 -7.61 8.81
CA ARG A 9 -0.38 -8.69 9.57
C ARG A 9 -1.44 -9.34 8.70
N GLU A 10 -1.93 -10.49 9.13
CA GLU A 10 -3.00 -11.18 8.43
C GLU A 10 -4.26 -10.27 8.37
N PRO A 11 -4.81 -10.00 7.17
CA PRO A 11 -6.00 -9.17 7.04
C PRO A 11 -7.26 -9.92 7.47
N GLU A 12 -8.17 -9.20 8.12
CA GLU A 12 -9.51 -9.72 8.43
C GLU A 12 -10.33 -9.88 7.15
N SER A 13 -11.20 -10.89 7.09
CA SER A 13 -12.12 -11.13 5.97
C SER A 13 -12.95 -9.89 5.62
N GLU A 14 -13.48 -9.21 6.63
CA GLU A 14 -14.32 -8.03 6.50
C GLU A 14 -13.54 -6.84 5.94
N TYR A 15 -12.25 -6.75 6.23
CA TYR A 15 -11.39 -5.72 5.65
C TYR A 15 -11.13 -5.99 4.16
N LEU A 16 -10.86 -7.25 3.79
CA LEU A 16 -10.70 -7.66 2.41
C LEU A 16 -11.97 -7.40 1.59
N GLU A 17 -13.14 -7.76 2.14
CA GLU A 17 -14.44 -7.48 1.52
C GLU A 17 -14.68 -5.99 1.33
N ALA A 18 -14.38 -5.15 2.34
CA ALA A 18 -14.54 -3.70 2.26
C ALA A 18 -13.67 -3.06 1.16
N LEU A 19 -12.48 -3.61 0.91
CA LEU A 19 -11.58 -3.15 -0.15
C LEU A 19 -11.84 -3.81 -1.51
N GLY A 20 -12.67 -4.85 -1.56
CA GLY A 20 -12.81 -5.69 -2.76
C GLY A 20 -11.52 -6.42 -3.14
N MET A 21 -10.68 -6.73 -2.15
CA MET A 21 -9.38 -7.40 -2.33
C MET A 21 -9.46 -8.86 -1.87
N LYS A 22 -8.50 -9.66 -2.32
CA LYS A 22 -8.25 -11.02 -1.85
C LYS A 22 -7.01 -11.06 -0.99
N ARG A 23 -6.92 -12.07 -0.12
CA ARG A 23 -5.74 -12.27 0.72
C ARG A 23 -4.47 -12.44 -0.11
N GLU A 24 -4.58 -13.08 -1.26
CA GLU A 24 -3.48 -13.41 -2.17
C GLU A 24 -3.01 -12.22 -3.00
N ASP A 25 -3.74 -11.10 -2.99
CA ASP A 25 -3.37 -9.92 -3.78
C ASP A 25 -2.00 -9.38 -3.36
N PHE A 26 -1.65 -9.50 -2.07
CA PHE A 26 -0.34 -9.10 -1.56
C PHE A 26 0.37 -10.21 -0.76
N GLY A 27 1.70 -10.16 -0.81
CA GLY A 27 2.59 -10.95 0.03
C GLY A 27 2.97 -10.24 1.33
N THR A 28 4.00 -10.76 1.98
CA THR A 28 4.66 -10.12 3.12
C THR A 28 5.80 -9.21 2.67
N HIS A 29 6.28 -8.37 3.57
CA HIS A 29 7.45 -7.53 3.31
C HIS A 29 8.67 -8.34 2.86
N GLN A 30 8.91 -9.50 3.48
CA GLN A 30 10.02 -10.39 3.14
C GLN A 30 9.86 -10.95 1.73
N GLN A 31 8.68 -11.45 1.38
CA GLN A 31 8.42 -12.02 0.05
C GLN A 31 8.69 -10.98 -1.05
N ASN A 32 8.23 -9.74 -0.88
CA ASN A 32 8.52 -8.67 -1.82
C ASN A 32 10.03 -8.34 -1.91
N ALA A 33 10.75 -8.34 -0.78
CA ALA A 33 12.19 -8.11 -0.76
C ALA A 33 12.98 -9.23 -1.46
N GLU A 34 12.49 -10.47 -1.40
CA GLU A 34 13.17 -11.62 -2.02
C GLU A 34 12.77 -11.84 -3.48
N ALA A 35 11.62 -11.33 -3.93
CA ALA A 35 11.09 -11.52 -5.28
C ALA A 35 12.08 -11.16 -6.39
N GLY A 36 12.91 -10.13 -6.19
CA GLY A 36 13.93 -9.73 -7.17
C GLY A 36 14.97 -10.82 -7.46
N ARG A 37 15.21 -11.77 -6.53
CA ARG A 37 16.19 -12.85 -6.70
C ARG A 37 15.83 -13.79 -7.84
N GLU A 38 14.54 -14.02 -8.08
CA GLU A 38 14.03 -14.82 -9.21
C GLU A 38 14.42 -14.20 -10.57
N PHE A 39 14.72 -12.91 -10.58
CA PHE A 39 15.15 -12.15 -11.75
C PHE A 39 16.65 -11.85 -11.76
N GLY A 40 17.44 -12.52 -10.90
CA GLY A 40 18.89 -12.29 -10.78
C GLY A 40 19.26 -10.94 -10.17
N LEU A 41 18.37 -10.36 -9.36
CA LEU A 41 18.60 -9.12 -8.65
C LEU A 41 18.83 -9.39 -7.14
N GLU A 42 19.75 -8.64 -6.55
CA GLU A 42 20.01 -8.69 -5.10
C GLU A 42 19.25 -7.56 -4.41
N PRO A 43 18.44 -7.83 -3.36
CA PRO A 43 17.85 -6.77 -2.55
C PRO A 43 18.94 -5.97 -1.85
N LEU A 44 18.89 -4.65 -2.01
CA LEU A 44 19.91 -3.75 -1.49
C LEU A 44 19.37 -2.92 -0.32
N TYR A 45 18.16 -2.39 -0.46
CA TYR A 45 17.59 -1.46 0.50
C TYR A 45 16.06 -1.43 0.40
N THR A 46 15.41 -1.09 1.51
CA THR A 46 13.97 -0.91 1.58
C THR A 46 13.63 0.42 2.24
N LEU A 47 12.71 1.18 1.65
CA LEU A 47 12.09 2.35 2.26
C LEU A 47 10.66 1.98 2.62
N VAL A 48 10.35 1.88 3.90
CA VAL A 48 9.05 1.41 4.39
C VAL A 48 8.25 2.59 4.91
N SER A 49 7.01 2.75 4.42
CA SER A 49 6.10 3.76 4.95
C SER A 49 5.79 3.49 6.41
N SER A 50 5.95 4.51 7.24
CA SER A 50 5.50 4.50 8.63
C SER A 50 3.97 4.58 8.71
N GLN A 51 3.42 4.40 9.91
CA GLN A 51 2.00 4.67 10.12
C GLN A 51 1.66 6.14 9.92
N ASP A 52 2.55 7.04 10.30
CA ASP A 52 2.36 8.49 10.12
C ASP A 52 2.32 8.88 8.63
N ASP A 53 3.12 8.19 7.78
CA ASP A 53 3.06 8.37 6.32
C ASP A 53 1.69 7.96 5.76
N TRP A 54 1.13 6.85 6.26
CA TRP A 54 -0.21 6.39 5.90
C TRP A 54 -1.30 7.32 6.44
N ASP A 55 -1.22 7.73 7.71
CA ASP A 55 -2.18 8.65 8.35
C ASP A 55 -2.24 9.97 7.57
N ARG A 56 -1.07 10.46 7.14
CA ARG A 56 -0.96 11.65 6.29
C ARG A 56 -1.56 11.41 4.91
N TYR A 57 -1.24 10.30 4.24
CA TYR A 57 -1.75 10.01 2.91
C TYR A 57 -3.27 9.91 2.88
N GLU A 58 -3.85 9.11 3.77
CA GLU A 58 -5.31 8.92 3.88
C GLU A 58 -6.00 10.20 4.37
N GLY A 59 -5.45 10.85 5.40
CA GLY A 59 -5.99 12.09 5.94
C GLY A 59 -6.08 13.22 4.92
N LEU A 60 -5.07 13.33 4.04
CA LEU A 60 -5.07 14.32 2.96
C LEU A 60 -6.14 14.03 1.90
N GLN A 61 -6.44 12.76 1.61
CA GLN A 61 -7.54 12.40 0.71
C GLN A 61 -8.89 12.79 1.30
N TRP A 62 -9.12 12.53 2.59
CA TRP A 62 -10.36 12.91 3.27
C TRP A 62 -10.54 14.43 3.28
N TYR A 63 -9.48 15.16 3.61
CA TYR A 63 -9.48 16.62 3.60
C TYR A 63 -9.79 17.17 2.20
N ALA A 64 -9.12 16.65 1.17
CA ALA A 64 -9.31 17.12 -0.20
C ALA A 64 -10.75 16.92 -0.68
N ALA A 65 -11.37 15.78 -0.35
CA ALA A 65 -12.75 15.50 -0.73
C ALA A 65 -13.76 16.43 -0.03
N GLU A 66 -13.59 16.66 1.28
CA GLU A 66 -14.44 17.59 2.04
C GLU A 66 -14.28 19.04 1.55
N ALA A 67 -13.04 19.47 1.26
CA ALA A 67 -12.78 20.79 0.71
C ALA A 67 -13.42 20.96 -0.68
N TRP A 68 -13.20 20.01 -1.58
CA TRP A 68 -13.79 20.03 -2.92
C TRP A 68 -15.31 20.06 -2.88
N ALA A 69 -15.94 19.21 -2.06
CA ALA A 69 -17.39 19.17 -1.92
C ALA A 69 -17.97 20.47 -1.35
N GLY A 70 -17.23 21.13 -0.45
CA GLY A 70 -17.59 22.44 0.10
C GLY A 70 -17.66 23.55 -0.96
N ASP A 71 -16.77 23.48 -1.96
CA ASP A 71 -16.64 24.44 -3.06
C ASP A 71 -17.55 24.12 -4.26
N HIS A 72 -18.01 22.86 -4.38
CA HIS A 72 -18.77 22.36 -5.54
C HIS A 72 -20.14 21.79 -5.13
N ARG A 73 -20.87 22.47 -4.23
CA ARG A 73 -22.09 21.94 -3.58
C ARG A 73 -23.19 21.46 -4.52
N ASP A 74 -23.30 22.08 -5.70
CA ASP A 74 -24.32 21.75 -6.70
C ASP A 74 -23.84 20.67 -7.70
N ASP A 75 -22.61 20.19 -7.56
CA ASP A 75 -22.06 19.14 -8.41
C ASP A 75 -22.75 17.79 -8.06
N PRO A 76 -23.27 17.06 -9.05
CA PRO A 76 -24.01 15.81 -8.82
C PRO A 76 -23.16 14.71 -8.17
N ASP A 77 -21.83 14.80 -8.24
CA ASP A 77 -20.92 13.78 -7.70
C ASP A 77 -20.58 14.01 -6.21
N VAL A 78 -20.99 15.13 -5.60
CA VAL A 78 -20.68 15.43 -4.19
C VAL A 78 -21.08 14.31 -3.24
N GLU A 79 -22.31 13.81 -3.38
CA GLU A 79 -22.80 12.76 -2.48
C GLU A 79 -22.01 11.46 -2.65
N SER A 80 -21.69 11.08 -3.89
CA SER A 80 -20.98 9.83 -4.19
C SER A 80 -19.53 9.87 -3.70
N VAL A 81 -18.84 10.99 -3.92
CA VAL A 81 -17.46 11.22 -3.47
C VAL A 81 -17.38 11.20 -1.94
N LEU A 82 -18.25 11.96 -1.25
CA LEU A 82 -18.25 12.01 0.21
C LEU A 82 -18.64 10.66 0.83
N LYS A 83 -19.56 9.92 0.23
CA LYS A 83 -19.90 8.56 0.66
C LYS A 83 -18.68 7.65 0.57
N ARG A 84 -18.00 7.62 -0.58
CA ARG A 84 -16.83 6.78 -0.80
C ARG A 84 -15.71 7.08 0.21
N VAL A 85 -15.40 8.36 0.41
CA VAL A 85 -14.36 8.79 1.34
C VAL A 85 -14.68 8.44 2.80
N ARG A 86 -15.95 8.48 3.20
CA ARG A 86 -16.36 8.03 4.55
C ARG A 86 -16.20 6.53 4.74
N GLU A 87 -16.50 5.74 3.72
CA GLU A 87 -16.31 4.28 3.72
C GLU A 87 -14.82 3.92 3.79
N ASP A 88 -13.99 4.58 2.97
CA ASP A 88 -12.53 4.40 2.97
C ASP A 88 -11.90 4.82 4.30
N LYS A 89 -12.30 5.98 4.84
CA LYS A 89 -11.89 6.45 6.17
C LYS A 89 -12.24 5.45 7.27
N THR A 90 -13.47 4.93 7.27
CA THR A 90 -13.90 3.92 8.25
C THR A 90 -13.04 2.67 8.16
N SER A 91 -12.79 2.19 6.94
CA SER A 91 -12.00 0.98 6.69
C SER A 91 -10.55 1.14 7.12
N TYR A 92 -9.94 2.30 6.82
CA TYR A 92 -8.58 2.62 7.22
C TYR A 92 -8.42 2.68 8.75
N LEU A 93 -9.30 3.44 9.43
CA LEU A 93 -9.22 3.62 10.88
C LEU A 93 -9.50 2.33 11.64
N ARG A 94 -10.37 1.46 11.11
CA ARG A 94 -10.71 0.19 11.75
C ARG A 94 -9.65 -0.88 11.53
N TRP A 95 -9.12 -0.99 10.31
CA TRP A 95 -8.23 -2.09 9.93
C TRP A 95 -6.98 -1.63 9.21
N GLY A 96 -7.12 -0.73 8.23
CA GLY A 96 -6.06 -0.45 7.24
C GLY A 96 -4.75 0.04 7.86
N ARG A 97 -4.82 0.95 8.85
CA ARG A 97 -3.64 1.53 9.52
C ARG A 97 -2.67 0.49 10.08
N GLU A 98 -3.18 -0.63 10.56
CA GLU A 98 -2.40 -1.70 11.17
C GLU A 98 -2.12 -2.86 10.21
N THR A 99 -2.86 -2.95 9.10
CA THR A 99 -2.92 -4.16 8.26
C THR A 99 -2.14 -4.02 6.96
N LEU A 100 -2.26 -2.87 6.28
CA LEU A 100 -1.61 -2.66 5.00
C LEU A 100 -0.32 -1.85 5.19
N GLY A 101 0.75 -2.30 4.55
CA GLY A 101 2.02 -1.60 4.46
C GLY A 101 2.32 -1.27 3.01
N TRP A 102 3.26 -0.34 2.81
CA TRP A 102 3.81 -0.05 1.50
C TRP A 102 5.31 0.17 1.63
N ALA A 103 6.09 -0.30 0.66
CA ALA A 103 7.51 -0.11 0.67
C ALA A 103 8.08 0.01 -0.75
N ILE A 104 9.16 0.79 -0.87
CA ILE A 104 10.03 0.78 -2.04
C ILE A 104 11.14 -0.23 -1.80
N TYR A 105 11.28 -1.16 -2.74
CA TYR A 105 12.33 -2.15 -2.78
C TYR A 105 13.36 -1.74 -3.84
N ILE A 106 14.59 -1.54 -3.38
CA ILE A 106 15.73 -1.21 -4.23
C ILE A 106 16.54 -2.48 -4.41
N PHE A 107 16.75 -2.82 -5.68
CA PHE A 107 17.53 -3.98 -6.08
C PHE A 107 18.75 -3.56 -6.89
N LYS A 108 19.82 -4.34 -6.76
CA LYS A 108 21.00 -4.23 -7.60
C LYS A 108 21.01 -5.41 -8.57
N LYS A 109 21.29 -5.15 -9.85
CA LYS A 109 21.56 -6.21 -10.82
C LYS A 109 22.83 -6.96 -10.39
N GLY A 110 22.72 -8.28 -10.20
CA GLY A 110 23.81 -9.10 -9.67
C GLY A 110 25.10 -8.93 -10.46
N GLY A 111 26.17 -8.52 -9.78
CA GLY A 111 27.55 -8.50 -10.28
C GLY A 111 28.40 -9.66 -9.77
N TYR A 112 27.83 -10.54 -8.93
CA TYR A 112 28.49 -11.75 -8.45
C TYR A 112 27.75 -12.94 -9.05
N GLY A 113 28.06 -13.25 -10.31
CA GLY A 113 27.81 -14.58 -10.84
C GLY A 113 28.56 -15.62 -10.00
N PRO A 114 28.26 -16.92 -10.14
CA PRO A 114 28.97 -17.96 -9.42
C PRO A 114 30.48 -17.78 -9.64
N VAL A 115 31.25 -17.75 -8.56
CA VAL A 115 32.71 -17.93 -8.67
C VAL A 115 32.88 -19.32 -9.27
N SER A 116 33.19 -19.39 -10.57
CA SER A 116 33.60 -20.65 -11.17
C SER A 116 34.82 -21.15 -10.40
N ALA A 117 34.64 -22.23 -9.65
CA ALA A 117 35.75 -22.98 -9.10
C ALA A 117 36.61 -23.44 -10.29
N LYS A 118 37.85 -22.94 -10.35
CA LYS A 118 38.92 -23.53 -11.15
C LYS A 118 39.65 -24.56 -10.31
#